data_AF-A0A7S1X8N5-F1
#
_entry.id   AF-A0A7S1X8N5-F1
#
_cell.length_a   1.000
_cell.length_b   1.000
_cell.length_c   1.000
_cell.angle_alpha   90.00
_cell.angle_beta   90.00
_cell.angle_gamma   90.00
#
_symmetry.space_group_name_H-M   'P 1'
#
loop_
_entity.id
_entity.type
_entity.pdbx_description
1 polymer ?
#
loop_
_entity_poly.entity_id
_entity_poly.type
_entity_poly.pdbx_seq_one_letter_code
_entity_poly.pdbx_strand_id
1 'polypeptide(L)'
;MRSDFRTVFRITSARRVKGRPLQLGPSPALVLPRRQRSYLRPAAAAATESSGEKRGKMSAAPALPAMSGAGEEVSGRFRGAMPKDDTGGSRFLANHPTFDGRGVVVCIFDTGVDPGAAGLQTTSTGAPKIVDLVDCTGSGDVDCSVVRKTADDGVTIEGLHGAKLTVNRDWANPSGDWHVGARRLYELFPDGLVARMRAERARAAAAQQRPAVAAANAALAAFNKAHPKASEMSDADKKQKGELEARLKLLTELQEGA
;
A
#
# COMPACT_ATOMS: atom_id res chain seq x y z
N MET A 1 -16.13 24.11 10.29
CA MET A 1 -17.14 23.08 10.66
C MET A 1 -16.72 21.78 10.00
N ARG A 2 -16.65 20.70 10.79
CA ARG A 2 -16.01 19.42 10.46
C ARG A 2 -16.68 18.73 9.28
N SER A 3 -15.89 18.35 8.28
CA SER A 3 -16.31 17.42 7.22
C SER A 3 -15.71 16.04 7.52
N ASP A 4 -16.51 15.19 8.14
CA ASP A 4 -16.26 13.76 8.28
C ASP A 4 -16.27 13.11 6.89
N PHE A 5 -15.13 12.56 6.46
CA PHE A 5 -15.07 11.55 5.41
C PHE A 5 -14.47 10.28 6.01
N ARG A 6 -15.35 9.34 6.37
CA ARG A 6 -15.01 7.97 6.74
C ARG A 6 -15.32 7.07 5.55
N THR A 7 -14.28 6.57 4.90
CA THR A 7 -14.40 5.42 3.99
C THR A 7 -14.09 4.16 4.79
N VAL A 8 -15.10 3.31 4.97
CA VAL A 8 -14.96 1.97 5.54
C VAL A 8 -14.68 1.02 4.37
N PHE A 9 -13.45 0.53 4.25
CA PHE A 9 -13.14 -0.53 3.29
C PHE A 9 -13.53 -1.89 3.90
N ARG A 10 -14.40 -2.61 3.19
CA ARG A 10 -14.69 -4.02 3.44
C ARG A 10 -13.91 -4.84 2.43
N ILE A 11 -12.78 -5.39 2.84
CA ILE A 11 -12.00 -6.34 2.02
C ILE A 11 -12.77 -7.66 2.01
N THR A 12 -13.37 -8.02 0.88
CA THR A 12 -13.88 -9.37 0.66
C THR A 12 -12.75 -10.24 0.11
N SER A 13 -12.22 -11.17 0.92
CA SER A 13 -11.23 -12.13 0.44
C SER A 13 -11.88 -13.09 -0.56
N ALA A 14 -11.35 -13.18 -1.78
CA ALA A 14 -11.65 -14.28 -2.70
C ALA A 14 -10.55 -15.34 -2.55
N ARG A 15 -10.88 -16.46 -1.90
CA ARG A 15 -9.95 -17.58 -1.70
C ARG A 15 -9.89 -18.43 -2.99
N ARG A 16 -8.76 -18.42 -3.72
CA ARG A 16 -8.52 -19.34 -4.84
C ARG A 16 -7.87 -20.63 -4.32
N VAL A 17 -8.63 -21.73 -4.29
CA VAL A 17 -8.07 -23.08 -4.09
C VAL A 17 -7.78 -23.68 -5.46
N LYS A 18 -6.53 -24.08 -5.74
CA LYS A 18 -6.15 -24.76 -7.00
C LYS A 18 -6.92 -26.09 -7.13
N GLY A 19 -7.58 -26.29 -8.26
CA GLY A 19 -8.09 -27.61 -8.69
C GLY A 19 -9.59 -27.90 -8.51
N ARG A 20 -10.46 -26.91 -8.27
CA ARG A 20 -11.93 -27.11 -8.34
C ARG A 20 -12.59 -26.12 -9.30
N PRO A 21 -13.59 -26.55 -10.10
CA PRO A 21 -14.39 -25.63 -10.92
C PRO A 21 -15.23 -24.70 -10.03
N LEU A 22 -15.43 -23.45 -10.50
CA LEU A 22 -16.24 -22.42 -9.84
C LEU A 22 -17.69 -22.89 -9.72
N GLN A 23 -18.13 -23.25 -8.52
CA GLN A 23 -19.55 -23.44 -8.21
C GLN A 23 -20.14 -22.10 -7.76
N LEU A 24 -20.95 -21.48 -8.63
CA LEU A 24 -21.80 -20.35 -8.29
C LEU A 24 -23.00 -20.88 -7.50
N GLY A 25 -22.98 -20.71 -6.18
CA GLY A 25 -24.17 -20.86 -5.33
C GLY A 25 -25.13 -19.68 -5.50
N PRO A 26 -26.43 -19.83 -5.19
CA PRO A 26 -27.42 -18.77 -5.34
C PRO A 26 -27.06 -17.55 -4.46
N SER A 27 -27.02 -16.36 -5.08
CA SER A 27 -26.78 -15.09 -4.38
C SER A 27 -27.86 -14.85 -3.33
N PRO A 28 -27.51 -14.53 -2.07
CA PRO A 28 -28.46 -13.95 -1.15
C PRO A 28 -28.83 -12.54 -1.66
N ALA A 29 -30.13 -12.26 -1.74
CA ALA A 29 -30.66 -10.98 -2.14
C ALA A 29 -30.04 -9.84 -1.31
N LEU A 30 -29.53 -8.83 -2.00
CA LEU A 30 -28.94 -7.63 -1.43
C LEU A 30 -30.05 -6.81 -0.74
N VAL A 31 -30.29 -7.03 0.55
CA VAL A 31 -31.16 -6.14 1.35
C VAL A 31 -30.34 -4.92 1.75
N LEU A 32 -30.46 -3.84 0.96
CA LEU A 32 -29.91 -2.54 1.31
C LEU A 32 -30.69 -1.95 2.48
N PRO A 33 -30.03 -1.45 3.55
CA PRO A 33 -30.72 -0.69 4.58
C PRO A 33 -31.30 0.59 3.95
N ARG A 34 -32.62 0.81 4.12
CA ARG A 34 -33.31 2.06 3.78
C ARG A 34 -32.64 3.21 4.55
N ARG A 35 -31.73 3.95 3.91
CA ARG A 35 -31.26 5.23 4.41
C ARG A 35 -32.36 6.28 4.26
N GLN A 36 -32.68 6.94 5.36
CA GLN A 36 -33.51 8.13 5.40
C GLN A 36 -32.96 9.17 4.42
N ARG A 37 -33.81 9.60 3.49
CA ARG A 37 -33.57 10.73 2.59
C ARG A 37 -33.60 12.02 3.40
N SER A 38 -32.46 12.67 3.55
CA SER A 38 -32.43 14.08 3.93
C SER A 38 -31.28 14.80 3.22
N TYR A 39 -31.49 15.07 1.93
CA TYR A 39 -30.89 16.22 1.27
C TYR A 39 -31.97 16.91 0.45
N LEU A 40 -32.32 18.10 0.95
CA LEU A 40 -32.88 19.28 0.29
C LEU A 40 -33.46 19.06 -1.12
N ARG A 41 -34.79 19.08 -1.20
CA ARG A 41 -35.56 19.29 -2.43
C ARG A 41 -35.23 20.67 -3.02
N PRO A 42 -34.96 20.81 -4.33
CA PRO A 42 -35.28 22.04 -5.04
C PRO A 42 -36.81 22.17 -5.14
N ALA A 43 -37.32 23.37 -4.88
CA ALA A 43 -38.73 23.69 -5.02
C ALA A 43 -39.21 23.44 -6.47
N ALA A 44 -40.35 22.76 -6.59
CA ALA A 44 -41.05 22.58 -7.86
C ALA A 44 -41.57 23.95 -8.35
N ALA A 45 -41.06 24.43 -9.48
CA ALA A 45 -41.72 25.49 -10.23
C ALA A 45 -42.82 24.84 -11.09
N ALA A 46 -44.05 25.31 -10.90
CA ALA A 46 -45.22 24.85 -11.62
C ALA A 46 -45.08 25.11 -13.13
N ALA A 47 -45.30 24.07 -13.93
CA ALA A 47 -45.50 24.19 -15.37
C ALA A 47 -46.96 24.60 -15.61
N THR A 48 -47.16 25.83 -16.10
CA THR A 48 -48.37 26.25 -16.81
C THR A 48 -48.07 26.21 -18.30
N GLU A 49 -48.80 25.37 -19.04
CA GLU A 49 -48.85 25.38 -20.49
C GLU A 49 -49.48 26.69 -20.99
N SER A 50 -48.85 27.35 -21.96
CA SER A 50 -49.58 28.16 -22.93
C SER A 50 -48.89 28.10 -24.30
N SER A 51 -49.75 28.11 -25.31
CA SER A 51 -49.53 27.88 -26.73
C SER A 51 -48.99 29.11 -27.47
N GLY A 52 -48.37 28.88 -28.64
CA GLY A 52 -48.40 29.84 -29.76
C GLY A 52 -47.17 30.71 -30.01
N GLU A 53 -46.24 30.18 -30.82
CA GLU A 53 -45.56 30.77 -31.99
C GLU A 53 -45.22 32.29 -32.07
N LYS A 54 -43.92 32.61 -32.23
CA LYS A 54 -43.32 33.23 -33.46
C LYS A 54 -41.81 33.54 -33.31
N ARG A 55 -41.08 33.33 -34.41
CA ARG A 55 -39.67 33.70 -34.66
C ARG A 55 -39.42 35.21 -34.47
N GLY A 56 -38.32 35.58 -33.80
CA GLY A 56 -37.80 36.94 -33.68
C GLY A 56 -36.31 36.96 -33.33
N LYS A 57 -35.59 37.98 -33.81
CA LYS A 57 -34.13 38.09 -34.00
C LYS A 57 -33.25 38.06 -32.73
N MET A 58 -31.99 37.67 -32.96
CA MET A 58 -30.85 37.67 -32.03
C MET A 58 -30.61 39.03 -31.35
N SER A 59 -30.32 38.99 -30.05
CA SER A 59 -29.65 40.05 -29.30
C SER A 59 -28.69 39.38 -28.31
N ALA A 60 -27.42 39.78 -28.33
CA ALA A 60 -26.35 39.24 -27.51
C ALA A 60 -26.54 39.57 -26.02
N ALA A 61 -26.39 38.57 -25.15
CA ALA A 61 -26.31 38.76 -23.71
C ALA A 61 -24.86 39.17 -23.31
N PRO A 62 -24.67 40.04 -22.30
CA PRO A 62 -23.33 40.46 -21.90
C PRO A 62 -22.58 39.31 -21.24
N ALA A 63 -21.32 39.14 -21.63
CA ALA A 63 -20.41 38.16 -21.05
C ALA A 63 -20.14 38.49 -19.57
N LEU A 64 -20.41 37.54 -18.68
CA LEU A 64 -19.92 37.58 -17.31
C LEU A 64 -18.39 37.40 -17.32
N PRO A 65 -17.65 38.07 -16.42
CA PRO A 65 -16.20 37.99 -16.41
C PRO A 65 -15.75 36.57 -16.06
N ALA A 66 -14.93 35.99 -16.93
CA ALA A 66 -14.24 34.74 -16.66
C ALA A 66 -13.28 34.97 -15.49
N MET A 67 -13.53 34.31 -14.36
CA MET A 67 -12.61 34.28 -13.23
C MET A 67 -11.38 33.44 -13.61
N SER A 68 -10.38 34.10 -14.18
CA SER A 68 -9.01 33.62 -14.29
C SER A 68 -8.40 33.58 -12.89
N GLY A 69 -7.81 32.45 -12.48
CA GLY A 69 -7.08 32.48 -11.21
C GLY A 69 -6.42 31.20 -10.70
N ALA A 70 -6.47 30.08 -11.42
CA ALA A 70 -5.73 28.88 -10.99
C ALA A 70 -5.30 27.93 -12.12
N GLY A 71 -6.04 27.89 -13.24
CA GLY A 71 -5.74 26.98 -14.35
C GLY A 71 -4.62 27.45 -15.29
N GLU A 72 -4.33 28.75 -15.34
CA GLU A 72 -3.47 29.34 -16.37
C GLU A 72 -1.96 29.16 -16.05
N GLU A 73 -1.58 29.32 -14.78
CA GLU A 73 -0.21 29.11 -14.28
C GLU A 73 0.26 27.65 -14.42
N VAL A 74 -0.62 26.68 -14.12
CA VAL A 74 -0.32 25.24 -14.30
C VAL A 74 -0.25 24.88 -15.79
N SER A 75 -1.06 25.53 -16.63
CA SER A 75 -1.11 25.31 -18.08
C SER A 75 0.21 25.68 -18.78
N GLY A 76 0.88 26.76 -18.35
CA GLY A 76 2.16 27.20 -18.93
C GLY A 76 3.28 26.16 -18.80
N ARG A 77 3.38 25.49 -17.65
CA ARG A 77 4.44 24.50 -17.35
C ARG A 77 4.29 23.20 -18.16
N PHE A 78 3.09 22.88 -18.65
CA PHE A 78 2.79 21.66 -19.40
C PHE A 78 2.31 21.92 -20.83
N ARG A 79 2.47 23.15 -21.35
CA ARG A 79 1.99 23.55 -22.68
C ARG A 79 2.56 22.71 -23.83
N GLY A 80 3.70 22.04 -23.62
CA GLY A 80 4.32 21.12 -24.57
C GLY A 80 4.15 19.62 -24.27
N ALA A 81 3.52 19.25 -23.16
CA ALA A 81 3.35 17.84 -22.78
C ALA A 81 2.25 17.14 -23.58
N MET A 82 1.24 17.89 -24.05
CA MET A 82 0.19 17.40 -24.93
C MET A 82 -0.10 18.42 -26.04
N PRO A 83 -0.23 18.00 -27.31
CA PRO A 83 -0.49 18.89 -28.45
C PRO A 83 -1.96 19.34 -28.50
N LYS A 84 -2.40 20.11 -27.49
CA LYS A 84 -3.80 20.58 -27.36
C LYS A 84 -4.20 21.58 -28.44
N ASP A 85 -3.23 22.32 -28.98
CA ASP A 85 -3.45 23.29 -30.05
C ASP A 85 -3.59 22.56 -31.41
N ASP A 86 -2.72 21.59 -31.70
CA ASP A 86 -2.77 20.81 -32.95
C ASP A 86 -4.00 19.88 -33.01
N THR A 87 -4.37 19.28 -31.88
CA THR A 87 -5.60 18.47 -31.77
C THR A 87 -6.88 19.31 -31.74
N GLY A 88 -6.76 20.64 -31.67
CA GLY A 88 -7.89 21.56 -31.58
C GLY A 88 -8.63 21.56 -30.24
N GLY A 89 -8.14 20.84 -29.23
CA GLY A 89 -8.76 20.76 -27.90
C GLY A 89 -8.89 22.13 -27.21
N SER A 90 -7.87 22.99 -27.35
CA SER A 90 -7.91 24.37 -26.84
C SER A 90 -9.05 25.17 -27.50
N ARG A 91 -9.19 25.06 -28.82
CA ARG A 91 -10.23 25.75 -29.60
C ARG A 91 -11.64 25.22 -29.27
N PHE A 92 -11.77 23.91 -29.07
CA PHE A 92 -13.03 23.30 -28.67
C PHE A 92 -13.53 23.82 -27.32
N LEU A 93 -12.65 23.85 -26.32
CA LEU A 93 -12.99 24.38 -24.98
C LEU A 93 -13.30 25.88 -25.00
N ALA A 94 -12.61 26.66 -25.83
CA ALA A 94 -12.91 28.09 -25.99
C ALA A 94 -14.33 28.32 -26.54
N ASN A 95 -14.79 27.48 -27.48
CA ASN A 95 -16.13 27.56 -28.05
C ASN A 95 -17.22 26.92 -27.18
N HIS A 96 -16.84 25.99 -26.30
CA HIS A 96 -17.75 25.29 -25.38
C HIS A 96 -17.19 25.29 -23.94
N PRO A 97 -17.23 26.44 -23.23
CA PRO A 97 -16.54 26.60 -21.93
C PRO A 97 -17.02 25.65 -20.83
N THR A 98 -18.21 25.07 -20.97
CA THR A 98 -18.77 24.11 -20.01
C THR A 98 -18.49 22.65 -20.36
N PHE A 99 -17.83 22.36 -21.48
CA PHE A 99 -17.58 21.00 -21.98
C PHE A 99 -16.17 20.53 -21.56
N ASP A 100 -15.82 20.79 -20.30
CA ASP A 100 -14.51 20.53 -19.70
C ASP A 100 -14.45 19.18 -18.95
N GLY A 101 -15.46 18.32 -19.14
CA GLY A 101 -15.58 17.03 -18.47
C GLY A 101 -16.23 17.09 -17.09
N ARG A 102 -16.74 18.24 -16.64
CA ARG A 102 -17.52 18.32 -15.38
C ARG A 102 -18.67 17.31 -15.36
N GLY A 103 -18.84 16.63 -14.22
CA GLY A 103 -19.89 15.61 -14.06
C GLY A 103 -19.58 14.25 -14.71
N VAL A 104 -18.42 14.10 -15.36
CA VAL A 104 -17.96 12.82 -15.92
C VAL A 104 -16.90 12.21 -15.00
N VAL A 105 -17.01 10.90 -14.75
CA VAL A 105 -16.00 10.11 -14.04
C VAL A 105 -15.30 9.21 -15.03
N VAL A 106 -13.96 9.22 -15.01
CA VAL A 106 -13.11 8.38 -15.87
C VAL A 106 -12.35 7.41 -14.97
N CYS A 107 -12.37 6.13 -15.32
CA CYS A 107 -11.55 5.11 -14.70
C CYS A 107 -10.30 4.87 -15.56
N ILE A 108 -9.12 4.91 -14.95
CA ILE A 108 -7.83 4.75 -15.62
C ILE A 108 -7.21 3.43 -15.14
N PHE A 109 -6.94 2.53 -16.08
CA PHE A 109 -6.21 1.30 -15.84
C PHE A 109 -4.77 1.47 -16.31
N ASP A 110 -3.90 1.77 -15.36
CA ASP A 110 -2.47 2.00 -15.59
C ASP A 110 -1.68 1.42 -14.40
N THR A 111 -0.37 1.59 -14.41
CA THR A 111 0.58 1.23 -13.36
C THR A 111 0.45 2.07 -12.09
N GLY A 112 -0.23 3.21 -12.16
CA GLY A 112 -0.51 4.07 -11.01
C GLY A 112 -0.55 5.54 -11.39
N VAL A 113 -0.90 6.40 -10.43
CA VAL A 113 -0.89 7.86 -10.60
C VAL A 113 -0.47 8.52 -9.29
N ASP A 114 0.22 9.65 -9.37
CA ASP A 114 0.56 10.47 -8.21
C ASP A 114 -0.60 11.43 -7.87
N PRO A 115 -1.33 11.22 -6.75
CA PRO A 115 -2.40 12.11 -6.34
C PRO A 115 -1.90 13.48 -5.86
N GLY A 116 -0.61 13.64 -5.56
CA GLY A 116 0.02 14.90 -5.18
C GLY A 116 0.35 15.81 -6.36
N ALA A 117 0.20 15.33 -7.60
CA ALA A 117 0.51 16.12 -8.79
C ALA A 117 -0.41 17.35 -8.88
N ALA A 118 0.16 18.52 -9.20
CA ALA A 118 -0.56 19.80 -9.23
C ALA A 118 -1.80 19.78 -10.16
N GLY A 119 -1.72 19.09 -11.30
CA GLY A 119 -2.83 18.96 -12.26
C GLY A 119 -3.94 17.98 -11.87
N LEU A 120 -3.78 17.27 -10.74
CA LEU A 120 -4.69 16.25 -10.23
C LEU A 120 -5.31 16.61 -8.88
N GLN A 121 -5.08 17.82 -8.36
CA GLN A 121 -5.64 18.26 -7.09
C GLN A 121 -7.15 18.51 -7.19
N THR A 122 -7.55 19.45 -8.04
CA THR A 122 -8.92 19.94 -8.11
C THR A 122 -9.48 19.93 -9.54
N THR A 123 -10.80 19.78 -9.65
CA THR A 123 -11.56 19.96 -10.89
C THR A 123 -11.80 21.45 -11.16
N SER A 124 -12.31 21.78 -12.34
CA SER A 124 -12.76 23.13 -12.69
C SER A 124 -13.89 23.67 -11.79
N THR A 125 -14.57 22.79 -11.05
CA THR A 125 -15.62 23.14 -10.08
C THR A 125 -15.12 23.19 -8.64
N GLY A 126 -13.81 23.03 -8.41
CA GLY A 126 -13.18 23.08 -7.08
C GLY A 126 -13.31 21.80 -6.25
N ALA A 127 -13.89 20.72 -6.79
CA ALA A 127 -13.94 19.43 -6.12
C ALA A 127 -12.61 18.66 -6.26
N PRO A 128 -12.29 17.69 -5.38
CA PRO A 128 -11.16 16.79 -5.58
C PRO A 128 -11.28 16.05 -6.92
N LYS A 129 -10.18 15.98 -7.67
CA LYS A 129 -10.20 15.39 -9.02
C LYS A 129 -10.08 13.86 -9.01
N ILE A 130 -9.39 13.29 -8.03
CA ILE A 130 -9.30 11.84 -7.81
C ILE A 130 -10.40 11.45 -6.83
N VAL A 131 -11.28 10.54 -7.27
CA VAL A 131 -12.36 10.00 -6.44
C VAL A 131 -11.89 8.80 -5.64
N ASP A 132 -11.12 7.91 -6.27
CA ASP A 132 -10.60 6.68 -5.66
C ASP A 132 -9.29 6.26 -6.35
N LEU A 133 -8.46 5.50 -5.63
CA LEU A 133 -7.20 4.96 -6.10
C LEU A 133 -7.05 3.51 -5.61
N VAL A 134 -7.08 2.56 -6.54
CA VAL A 134 -7.11 1.13 -6.21
C VAL A 134 -5.94 0.41 -6.87
N ASP A 135 -5.15 -0.32 -6.08
CA ASP A 135 -4.20 -1.30 -6.58
C ASP A 135 -4.91 -2.64 -6.81
N CYS A 136 -5.08 -3.03 -8.06
CA CYS A 136 -5.70 -4.30 -8.45
C CYS A 136 -4.69 -5.46 -8.57
N THR A 137 -3.40 -5.22 -8.31
CA THR A 137 -2.35 -6.27 -8.40
C THR A 137 -2.29 -7.14 -7.15
N GLY A 138 -2.78 -6.65 -6.00
CA GLY A 138 -2.62 -7.28 -4.70
C GLY A 138 -1.20 -7.21 -4.15
N SER A 139 -0.30 -6.46 -4.81
CA SER A 139 1.09 -6.33 -4.39
C SER A 139 1.22 -5.67 -3.02
N GLY A 140 0.26 -4.82 -2.64
CA GLY A 140 0.17 -4.15 -1.34
C GLY A 140 -0.64 -4.91 -0.28
N ASP A 141 -1.17 -6.09 -0.58
CA ASP A 141 -2.04 -6.82 0.35
C ASP A 141 -1.29 -7.25 1.61
N VAL A 142 -1.92 -7.04 2.78
CA VAL A 142 -1.41 -7.49 4.08
C VAL A 142 -2.53 -8.26 4.79
N ASP A 143 -2.22 -9.47 5.26
CA ASP A 143 -3.15 -10.24 6.09
C ASP A 143 -3.27 -9.60 7.47
N CYS A 144 -4.40 -8.93 7.70
CA CYS A 144 -4.75 -8.29 8.97
C CYS A 144 -5.91 -9.02 9.68
N SER A 145 -6.01 -10.35 9.51
CA SER A 145 -7.05 -11.18 10.13
C SER A 145 -6.96 -11.24 11.66
N VAL A 146 -5.78 -10.98 12.22
CA VAL A 146 -5.57 -10.99 13.67
C VAL A 146 -6.02 -9.67 14.29
N VAL A 147 -6.94 -9.78 15.25
CA VAL A 147 -7.45 -8.65 16.01
C VAL A 147 -6.76 -8.57 17.37
N ARG A 148 -6.37 -7.36 17.75
CA ARG A 148 -5.75 -7.03 19.03
C ARG A 148 -6.48 -5.88 19.69
N LYS A 149 -6.45 -5.86 21.02
CA LYS A 149 -6.94 -4.74 21.83
C LYS A 149 -5.75 -4.00 22.43
N THR A 150 -5.98 -2.75 22.81
CA THR A 150 -5.00 -1.98 23.56
C THR A 150 -4.79 -2.59 24.94
N ALA A 151 -3.55 -2.52 25.43
CA ALA A 151 -3.23 -2.81 26.82
C ALA A 151 -3.88 -1.79 27.77
N ASP A 152 -3.66 -1.96 29.07
CA ASP A 152 -4.23 -1.12 30.13
C ASP A 152 -3.87 0.38 29.99
N ASP A 153 -2.79 0.69 29.25
CA ASP A 153 -2.37 2.05 28.94
C ASP A 153 -3.20 2.74 27.84
N GLY A 154 -4.05 1.99 27.13
CA GLY A 154 -4.93 2.46 26.06
C GLY A 154 -4.20 2.87 24.77
N VAL A 155 -2.89 2.64 24.65
CA VAL A 155 -2.06 3.13 23.53
C VAL A 155 -1.18 2.02 22.94
N THR A 156 -0.88 0.97 23.69
CA THR A 156 0.00 -0.11 23.23
C THR A 156 -0.80 -1.30 22.73
N ILE A 157 -0.46 -1.83 21.56
CA ILE A 157 -0.96 -3.11 21.03
C ILE A 157 0.19 -4.10 20.82
N GLU A 158 -0.12 -5.39 20.90
CA GLU A 158 0.86 -6.44 20.62
C GLU A 158 0.89 -6.78 19.12
N GLY A 159 2.05 -6.63 18.50
CA GLY A 159 2.30 -7.05 17.13
C GLY A 159 2.31 -8.57 16.95
N LEU A 160 2.21 -9.04 15.70
CA LEU A 160 2.20 -10.49 15.39
C LEU A 160 3.45 -11.25 15.86
N HIS A 161 4.57 -10.55 16.01
CA HIS A 161 5.84 -11.13 16.48
C HIS A 161 6.15 -10.77 17.95
N GLY A 162 5.15 -10.35 18.73
CA GLY A 162 5.30 -9.97 20.14
C GLY A 162 5.89 -8.59 20.38
N ALA A 163 6.22 -7.84 19.32
CA ALA A 163 6.68 -6.46 19.44
C ALA A 163 5.54 -5.54 19.90
N LYS A 164 5.79 -4.69 20.89
CA LYS A 164 4.83 -3.68 21.35
C LYS A 164 4.78 -2.53 20.35
N LEU A 165 3.60 -2.25 19.81
CA LEU A 165 3.36 -1.15 18.86
C LEU A 165 2.59 -0.05 19.55
N THR A 166 3.06 1.19 19.41
CA THR A 166 2.38 2.38 19.94
C THR A 166 1.44 2.93 18.89
N VAL A 167 0.17 3.05 19.25
CA VAL A 167 -0.88 3.58 18.38
C VAL A 167 -1.00 5.09 18.58
N ASN A 168 -1.31 5.84 17.52
CA ASN A 168 -1.58 7.26 17.67
C ASN A 168 -2.92 7.48 18.39
N ARG A 169 -2.90 8.29 19.45
CA ARG A 169 -4.08 8.61 20.28
C ARG A 169 -5.14 9.42 19.54
N ASP A 170 -4.75 10.11 18.47
CA ASP A 170 -5.67 10.92 17.65
C ASP A 170 -6.50 10.07 16.68
N TRP A 171 -6.19 8.78 16.54
CA TRP A 171 -6.94 7.88 15.67
C TRP A 171 -8.29 7.50 16.28
N ALA A 172 -9.36 7.86 15.58
CA ALA A 172 -10.71 7.46 15.96
C ALA A 172 -10.93 5.97 15.66
N ASN A 173 -10.95 5.13 16.71
CA ASN A 173 -11.31 3.72 16.62
C ASN A 173 -12.54 3.43 17.51
N PRO A 174 -13.77 3.53 16.97
CA PRO A 174 -14.99 3.29 17.75
C PRO A 174 -15.20 1.84 18.20
N SER A 175 -14.63 0.85 17.49
CA SER A 175 -14.77 -0.55 17.87
C SER A 175 -13.77 -0.96 18.97
N GLY A 176 -12.65 -0.24 19.08
CA GLY A 176 -11.54 -0.60 19.98
C GLY A 176 -10.72 -1.80 19.50
N ASP A 177 -11.08 -2.36 18.35
CA ASP A 177 -10.41 -3.50 17.73
C ASP A 177 -9.34 -3.00 16.75
N TRP A 178 -8.13 -3.53 16.88
CA TRP A 178 -7.00 -3.22 16.01
C TRP A 178 -6.66 -4.44 15.15
N HIS A 179 -6.77 -4.27 13.84
CA HIS A 179 -6.38 -5.29 12.86
C HIS A 179 -4.87 -5.20 12.63
N VAL A 180 -4.15 -6.26 12.99
CA VAL A 180 -2.69 -6.28 12.92
C VAL A 180 -2.25 -7.23 11.82
N GLY A 181 -1.39 -6.71 10.94
CA GLY A 181 -0.74 -7.48 9.89
C GLY A 181 0.77 -7.27 9.91
N ALA A 182 1.51 -8.18 9.29
CA ALA A 182 2.95 -8.09 9.14
C ALA A 182 3.35 -8.57 7.76
N ARG A 183 4.40 -7.94 7.22
CA ARG A 183 5.01 -8.34 5.97
C ARG A 183 6.52 -8.31 6.10
N ARG A 184 7.20 -9.23 5.41
CA ARG A 184 8.67 -9.24 5.41
C ARG A 184 9.17 -8.06 4.61
N LEU A 185 10.07 -7.29 5.19
CA LEU A 185 10.64 -6.12 4.53
C LEU A 185 11.34 -6.46 3.20
N TYR A 186 11.92 -7.66 3.11
CA TYR A 186 12.52 -8.17 1.87
C TYR A 186 11.52 -8.38 0.72
N GLU A 187 10.22 -8.46 0.99
CA GLU A 187 9.19 -8.54 -0.05
C GLU A 187 8.80 -7.16 -0.58
N LEU A 188 9.09 -6.10 0.17
CA LEU A 188 8.77 -4.71 -0.20
C LEU A 188 9.93 -4.01 -0.89
N PHE A 189 11.15 -4.49 -0.68
CA PHE A 189 12.36 -3.85 -1.15
C PHE A 189 12.80 -4.35 -2.52
N PRO A 190 13.40 -3.48 -3.37
CA PRO A 190 14.02 -3.91 -4.61
C PRO A 190 15.11 -4.96 -4.39
N ASP A 191 15.25 -5.91 -5.31
CA ASP A 191 16.21 -7.02 -5.20
C ASP A 191 17.65 -6.56 -4.93
N GLY A 192 18.07 -5.45 -5.55
CA GLY A 192 19.39 -4.87 -5.32
C GLY A 192 19.62 -4.42 -3.88
N LEU A 193 18.60 -3.86 -3.22
CA LEU A 193 18.66 -3.50 -1.80
C LEU A 193 18.65 -4.75 -0.92
N VAL A 194 17.80 -5.74 -1.24
CA VAL A 194 17.75 -7.02 -0.52
C VAL A 194 19.10 -7.73 -0.55
N ALA A 195 19.74 -7.81 -1.71
CA ALA A 195 21.06 -8.42 -1.88
C ALA A 195 22.12 -7.72 -1.03
N ARG A 196 22.14 -6.39 -1.04
CA ARG A 196 23.06 -5.59 -0.21
C ARG A 196 22.84 -5.82 1.28
N MET A 197 21.58 -5.80 1.73
CA MET A 197 21.23 -6.05 3.14
C MET A 197 21.63 -7.46 3.58
N ARG A 198 21.40 -8.48 2.74
CA ARG A 198 21.83 -9.85 3.02
C ARG A 198 23.35 -9.95 3.14
N ALA A 199 24.10 -9.36 2.21
CA ALA A 199 25.55 -9.35 2.24
C ALA A 199 26.14 -8.61 3.45
N GLU A 200 25.50 -7.54 3.91
CA GLU A 200 25.89 -6.84 5.14
C GLU A 200 25.62 -7.71 6.39
N ARG A 201 24.45 -8.33 6.47
CA ARG A 201 24.12 -9.25 7.58
C ARG A 201 25.01 -10.48 7.60
N ALA A 202 25.30 -11.09 6.45
CA ALA A 202 26.20 -12.23 6.34
C ALA A 202 27.62 -11.86 6.82
N ARG A 203 28.12 -10.66 6.46
CA ARG A 203 29.40 -10.15 6.98
C ARG A 203 29.40 -9.99 8.50
N ALA A 204 28.33 -9.41 9.07
CA ALA A 204 28.20 -9.26 10.52
C ALA A 204 28.11 -10.63 11.23
N ALA A 205 27.33 -11.56 10.69
CA ALA A 205 27.21 -12.92 11.21
C ALA A 205 28.55 -13.66 11.15
N ALA A 206 29.27 -13.59 10.02
CA ALA A 206 30.58 -14.20 9.86
C ALA A 206 31.61 -13.60 10.84
N ALA A 207 31.55 -12.30 11.12
CA ALA A 207 32.41 -11.67 12.12
C ALA A 207 32.14 -12.19 13.54
N GLN A 208 30.87 -12.40 13.90
CA GLN A 208 30.48 -12.98 15.19
C GLN A 208 30.85 -14.47 15.32
N GLN A 209 30.81 -15.22 14.22
CA GLN A 209 31.05 -16.66 14.21
C GLN A 209 32.54 -17.04 14.14
N ARG A 210 33.36 -16.20 13.50
CA ARG A 210 34.82 -16.39 13.37
C ARG A 210 35.54 -16.75 14.69
N PRO A 211 35.31 -16.06 15.83
CA PRO A 211 35.97 -16.43 17.08
C PRO A 211 35.56 -17.81 17.60
N ALA A 212 34.29 -18.22 17.42
CA ALA A 212 33.82 -19.54 17.84
C ALA A 212 34.48 -20.67 17.03
N VAL A 213 34.63 -20.47 15.71
CA VAL A 213 35.34 -21.40 14.83
C VAL A 213 36.83 -21.47 15.17
N ALA A 214 37.47 -20.33 15.44
CA ALA A 214 38.87 -20.27 15.85
C ALA A 214 39.11 -20.98 17.19
N ALA A 215 38.22 -20.80 18.17
CA ALA A 215 38.30 -21.47 19.46
C ALA A 215 38.12 -22.99 19.34
N ALA A 216 37.17 -23.46 18.53
CA ALA A 216 36.98 -24.89 18.26
C ALA A 216 38.19 -25.53 17.58
N ASN A 217 38.78 -24.84 16.59
CA ASN A 217 40.03 -25.26 15.94
C ASN A 217 41.20 -25.34 16.93
N ALA A 218 41.37 -24.32 17.79
CA ALA A 218 42.43 -24.29 18.78
C ALA A 218 42.30 -25.42 19.81
N ALA A 219 41.08 -25.72 20.26
CA ALA A 219 40.80 -26.83 21.17
C ALA A 219 41.15 -28.19 20.55
N LEU A 220 40.78 -28.41 19.29
CA LEU A 220 41.12 -29.63 18.55
C LEU A 220 42.64 -29.77 18.33
N ALA A 221 43.32 -28.67 18.00
CA ALA A 221 44.78 -28.66 17.85
C ALA A 221 45.50 -28.93 19.18
N ALA A 222 45.05 -28.32 20.29
CA ALA A 222 45.59 -28.56 21.62
C ALA A 222 45.39 -30.03 22.05
N PHE A 223 44.22 -30.59 21.76
CA PHE A 223 43.90 -31.99 22.03
C PHE A 223 44.83 -32.94 21.25
N ASN A 224 45.03 -32.69 19.94
CA ASN A 224 45.94 -33.48 19.10
C ASN A 224 47.41 -33.34 19.53
N LYS A 225 47.81 -32.15 20.02
CA LYS A 225 49.17 -31.94 20.56
C LYS A 225 49.40 -32.71 21.86
N ALA A 226 48.39 -32.79 22.74
CA ALA A 226 48.45 -33.54 23.98
C ALA A 226 48.41 -35.07 23.76
N HIS A 227 47.80 -35.53 22.67
CA HIS A 227 47.66 -36.95 22.32
C HIS A 227 48.30 -37.27 20.96
N PRO A 228 49.64 -37.25 20.85
CA PRO A 228 50.34 -37.45 19.58
C PRO A 228 50.28 -38.89 19.06
N LYS A 229 50.04 -39.87 19.93
CA LYS A 229 49.92 -41.29 19.56
C LYS A 229 48.49 -41.79 19.78
N ALA A 230 47.85 -42.20 18.69
CA ALA A 230 46.50 -42.79 18.73
C ALA A 230 46.42 -44.10 19.53
N SER A 231 47.55 -44.78 19.75
CA SER A 231 47.64 -46.05 20.49
C SER A 231 47.53 -45.90 22.01
N GLU A 232 47.72 -44.69 22.55
CA GLU A 232 47.69 -44.40 24.00
C GLU A 232 46.39 -43.68 24.43
N MET A 233 45.44 -43.46 23.50
CA MET A 233 44.17 -42.79 23.79
C MET A 233 43.17 -43.72 24.50
N SER A 234 42.67 -43.29 25.65
CA SER A 234 41.55 -43.96 26.32
C SER A 234 40.26 -43.82 25.50
N ASP A 235 39.24 -44.63 25.81
CA ASP A 235 37.93 -44.51 25.15
C ASP A 235 37.22 -43.18 25.48
N ALA A 236 37.57 -42.53 26.60
CA ALA A 236 37.10 -41.18 26.92
C ALA A 236 37.75 -40.13 25.98
N ASP A 237 39.04 -40.26 25.71
CA ASP A 237 39.78 -39.35 24.82
C ASP A 237 39.28 -39.45 23.37
N LYS A 238 38.95 -40.66 22.90
CA LYS A 238 38.34 -40.86 21.58
C LYS A 238 36.98 -40.18 21.45
N LYS A 239 36.15 -40.25 22.51
CA LYS A 239 34.85 -39.56 22.54
C LYS A 239 35.02 -38.04 22.54
N GLN A 240 35.95 -37.52 23.33
CA GLN A 240 36.24 -36.09 23.39
C GLN A 240 36.79 -35.55 22.07
N LYS A 241 37.64 -36.31 21.39
CA LYS A 241 38.09 -35.98 20.02
C LYS A 241 36.91 -35.91 19.04
N GLY A 242 36.05 -36.92 19.06
CA GLY A 242 34.85 -36.98 18.21
C GLY A 242 33.89 -35.82 18.46
N GLU A 243 33.74 -35.39 19.72
CA GLU A 243 32.94 -34.20 20.07
C GLU A 243 33.55 -32.91 19.49
N LEU A 244 34.86 -32.71 19.63
CA LEU A 244 35.56 -31.54 19.09
C LEU A 244 35.49 -31.48 17.56
N GLU A 245 35.65 -32.63 16.89
CA GLU A 245 35.49 -32.75 15.44
C GLU A 245 34.05 -32.45 15.00
N ALA A 246 33.06 -33.00 15.68
CA ALA A 246 31.64 -32.73 15.41
C ALA A 246 31.29 -31.25 15.62
N ARG A 247 31.80 -30.64 16.69
CA ARG A 247 31.59 -29.21 16.99
C ARG A 247 32.18 -28.32 15.91
N LEU A 248 33.40 -28.60 15.46
CA LEU A 248 34.04 -27.85 14.38
C LEU A 248 33.26 -27.99 13.07
N LYS A 249 32.82 -29.20 12.74
CA LYS A 249 31.98 -29.46 11.57
C LYS A 249 30.70 -28.64 11.60
N LEU A 250 29.93 -28.69 12.69
CA LEU A 250 28.70 -27.93 12.84
C LEU A 250 28.93 -26.41 12.74
N LEU A 251 29.99 -25.91 13.38
CA LEU A 251 30.33 -24.48 13.32
C LEU A 251 30.77 -24.04 11.92
N THR A 252 31.34 -24.94 11.12
CA THR A 252 31.73 -24.65 9.73
C THR A 252 30.50 -24.69 8.81
N GLU A 253 29.63 -25.69 8.95
CA GLU A 253 28.36 -25.77 8.21
C GLU A 253 27.47 -24.55 8.47
N LEU A 254 27.39 -24.08 9.71
CA LEU A 254 26.67 -22.87 10.07
C LEU A 254 27.27 -21.60 9.43
N GLN A 255 28.56 -21.60 9.08
CA GLN A 255 29.24 -20.46 8.46
C GLN A 255 28.99 -20.41 6.95
N GLU A 256 28.85 -21.57 6.31
CA GLU A 256 28.59 -21.70 4.88
C GLU A 256 27.10 -21.51 4.53
N GLY A 257 26.19 -21.79 5.48
CA GLY A 257 24.74 -21.65 5.32
C GLY A 257 24.15 -20.28 5.69
N ALA A 258 24.97 -19.29 6.05
CA ALA A 258 24.55 -17.97 6.58
C ALA A 258 24.59 -16.83 5.55
#